data_AF-A0A5R8Y8N9-F1
#
_entry.id   AF-A0A5R8Y8N9-F1
#
_cell.length_a   1.000
_cell.length_b   1.000
_cell.length_c   1.000
_cell.angle_alpha   90.00
_cell.angle_beta   90.00
_cell.angle_gamma   90.00
#
_symmetry.space_group_name_H-M   'P 1'
#
loop_
_entity.id
_entity.type
_entity.pdbx_description
1 polymer ?
#
loop_
_entity_poly.entity_id
_entity_poly.type
_entity_poly.pdbx_seq_one_letter_code
_entity_poly.pdbx_strand_id
1 'polypeptide(L)'
;MFRLRSYRNQSRILQAATLVAGLLVGASHAAATGATDVSLSGLGMRVVERTSPPAGHVHYCAREPGACARYGQGAVILTQTSWQQLVTINSVINNSIAPKADGRVDQWSVYVSAGDCEDYALTKQRELLSRGWPSDALLVTTAYLPDGTYHAVLVVRTDRGEFVLDNLEPLILPWQKVKYRWNKRQAVGNPHIWQTIVGAPKARDGQSVARLRPALEP
;
A
#
# COMPACT_ATOMS: atom_id res chain seq x y z
N MET A 1 -45.95 59.19 16.75
CA MET A 1 -47.36 58.88 17.08
C MET A 1 -48.20 59.30 15.87
N PHE A 2 -49.07 58.43 15.36
CA PHE A 2 -50.07 58.67 14.30
C PHE A 2 -49.53 58.95 12.89
N ARG A 3 -50.10 58.45 11.78
CA ARG A 3 -51.16 57.45 11.54
C ARG A 3 -51.13 57.12 10.04
N LEU A 4 -51.30 55.84 9.75
CA LEU A 4 -52.05 55.24 8.62
C LEU A 4 -52.81 56.17 7.66
N ARG A 5 -52.71 55.85 6.37
CA ARG A 5 -53.80 55.68 5.38
C ARG A 5 -53.17 55.33 4.03
N SER A 6 -53.18 54.08 3.55
CA SER A 6 -54.29 53.47 2.80
C SER A 6 -55.11 54.47 1.99
N TYR A 7 -55.01 54.44 0.66
CA TYR A 7 -56.12 54.02 -0.21
C TYR A 7 -55.82 54.21 -1.71
N ARG A 8 -56.43 53.30 -2.47
CA ARG A 8 -56.91 53.41 -3.86
C ARG A 8 -55.87 53.51 -4.98
N ASN A 9 -55.67 52.45 -5.77
CA ASN A 9 -56.58 51.86 -6.76
C ASN A 9 -56.59 52.67 -8.07
N GLN A 10 -56.21 51.98 -9.15
CA GLN A 10 -56.72 52.04 -10.52
C GLN A 10 -55.65 52.23 -11.61
N SER A 11 -55.32 51.09 -12.21
CA SER A 11 -55.49 50.82 -13.65
C SER A 11 -54.95 51.84 -14.63
N ARG A 12 -53.79 51.56 -15.24
CA ARG A 12 -53.59 51.72 -16.69
C ARG A 12 -52.67 50.63 -17.23
N ILE A 13 -53.28 49.78 -18.04
CA ILE A 13 -52.64 48.86 -18.98
C ILE A 13 -51.85 49.71 -19.97
N LEU A 14 -50.55 49.45 -20.13
CA LEU A 14 -49.81 49.73 -21.35
C LEU A 14 -48.81 48.60 -21.58
N GLN A 15 -48.74 48.21 -22.84
CA GLN A 15 -48.22 46.96 -23.36
C GLN A 15 -46.70 46.97 -23.52
N ALA A 16 -46.18 45.75 -23.69
CA ALA A 16 -45.04 45.38 -24.52
C ALA A 16 -43.62 45.67 -23.97
N ALA A 17 -42.96 44.58 -23.56
CA ALA A 17 -41.72 44.13 -24.21
C ALA A 17 -41.39 42.72 -23.73
N THR A 18 -41.77 41.71 -24.51
CA THR A 18 -41.27 40.33 -24.34
C THR A 18 -39.80 40.29 -24.76
N LEU A 19 -38.90 40.39 -23.77
CA LEU A 19 -37.50 40.02 -23.92
C LEU A 19 -37.37 38.50 -23.74
N VAL A 20 -37.24 37.78 -24.85
CA VAL A 20 -36.82 36.36 -24.82
C VAL A 20 -35.31 36.34 -24.57
N ALA A 21 -34.92 36.19 -23.31
CA ALA A 21 -33.53 35.91 -22.94
C ALA A 21 -33.24 34.44 -23.24
N GLY A 22 -32.47 34.18 -24.31
CA GLY A 22 -31.95 32.85 -24.61
C GLY A 22 -30.95 32.39 -23.55
N LEU A 23 -31.34 31.44 -22.70
CA LEU A 23 -30.40 30.70 -21.86
C LEU A 23 -29.65 29.68 -22.74
N LEU A 24 -28.42 29.99 -23.10
CA LEU A 24 -27.46 28.99 -23.57
C LEU A 24 -26.89 28.26 -22.34
N VAL A 25 -27.51 27.15 -21.95
CA VAL A 25 -26.92 26.21 -20.99
C VAL A 25 -25.86 25.41 -21.73
N GLY A 26 -24.60 25.84 -21.61
CA GLY A 26 -23.45 25.05 -22.05
C GLY A 26 -23.30 23.81 -21.18
N ALA A 27 -23.55 22.63 -21.74
CA ALA A 27 -23.30 21.37 -21.08
C ALA A 27 -21.79 21.07 -21.04
N SER A 28 -21.14 21.46 -19.95
CA SER A 28 -19.77 21.04 -19.63
C SER A 28 -19.73 19.53 -19.45
N HIS A 29 -19.28 18.81 -20.47
CA HIS A 29 -18.97 17.39 -20.36
C HIS A 29 -17.66 17.25 -19.58
N ALA A 30 -17.76 17.09 -18.27
CA ALA A 30 -16.65 16.61 -17.46
C ALA A 30 -16.36 15.16 -17.88
N ALA A 31 -15.31 14.97 -18.69
CA ALA A 31 -14.77 13.66 -18.96
C ALA A 31 -14.19 13.11 -17.66
N ALA A 32 -14.97 12.28 -16.96
CA ALA A 32 -14.47 11.48 -15.86
C ALA A 32 -13.45 10.48 -16.43
N THR A 33 -12.16 10.77 -16.27
CA THR A 33 -11.10 9.78 -16.44
C THR A 33 -11.26 8.75 -15.32
N GLY A 34 -12.05 7.72 -15.57
CA GLY A 34 -12.12 6.56 -14.69
C GLY A 34 -10.75 5.93 -14.60
N ALA A 35 -10.16 5.94 -13.40
CA ALA A 35 -9.03 5.07 -13.09
C ALA A 35 -9.51 3.64 -13.34
N THR A 36 -8.98 3.00 -14.38
CA THR A 36 -9.26 1.59 -14.66
C THR A 36 -8.63 0.77 -13.54
N ASP A 37 -9.48 0.22 -12.68
CA ASP A 37 -9.08 -0.82 -11.74
C ASP A 37 -8.76 -2.05 -12.59
N VAL A 38 -7.50 -2.17 -13.05
CA VAL A 38 -7.04 -3.32 -13.80
C VAL A 38 -7.21 -4.53 -12.89
N SER A 39 -8.21 -5.36 -13.19
CA SER A 39 -8.42 -6.63 -12.52
C SER A 39 -7.21 -7.53 -12.79
N LEU A 40 -6.24 -7.53 -11.87
CA LEU A 40 -5.04 -8.38 -11.88
C LEU A 40 -5.37 -9.87 -11.63
N SER A 41 -6.56 -10.31 -12.03
CA SER A 41 -7.06 -11.67 -11.85
C SER A 41 -6.07 -12.66 -12.49
N GLY A 42 -5.28 -13.32 -11.63
CA GLY A 42 -4.29 -14.34 -12.01
C GLY A 42 -2.82 -13.92 -11.90
N LEU A 43 -2.50 -12.62 -11.83
CA LEU A 43 -1.10 -12.15 -11.79
C LEU A 43 -0.60 -11.79 -10.38
N GLY A 44 -1.51 -11.48 -9.45
CA GLY A 44 -1.19 -11.16 -8.06
C GLY A 44 -1.33 -12.35 -7.11
N MET A 45 -0.67 -12.26 -5.95
CA MET A 45 -0.84 -13.18 -4.83
C MET A 45 -2.30 -13.23 -4.42
N ARG A 46 -2.89 -14.43 -4.49
CA ARG A 46 -4.25 -14.66 -4.00
C ARG A 46 -4.23 -14.68 -2.47
N VAL A 47 -5.19 -14.01 -1.86
CA VAL A 47 -5.37 -13.95 -0.40
C VAL A 47 -6.70 -14.56 0.01
N VAL A 48 -6.80 -14.98 1.27
CA VAL A 48 -8.02 -15.54 1.87
C VAL A 48 -8.54 -14.61 2.97
N GLU A 49 -8.58 -15.08 4.21
CA GLU A 49 -9.06 -14.36 5.38
C GLU A 49 -8.06 -13.32 5.91
N ARG A 50 -8.60 -12.39 6.70
CA ARG A 50 -7.78 -11.50 7.54
C ARG A 50 -7.04 -12.33 8.58
N THR A 51 -5.82 -11.91 8.89
CA THR A 51 -4.96 -12.54 9.89
C THR A 51 -4.32 -11.49 10.78
N SER A 52 -3.71 -11.92 11.88
CA SER A 52 -2.99 -11.01 12.75
C SER A 52 -1.75 -10.43 12.04
N PRO A 53 -1.52 -9.10 12.14
CA PRO A 53 -0.26 -8.50 11.70
C PRO A 53 0.91 -9.08 12.51
N PRO A 54 2.15 -9.07 11.97
CA PRO A 54 3.35 -9.25 12.77
C PRO A 54 3.37 -8.28 13.96
N ALA A 55 3.83 -8.73 15.13
CA ALA A 55 3.87 -7.88 16.32
C ALA A 55 4.74 -6.63 16.10
N GLY A 56 5.91 -6.81 15.47
CA GLY A 56 6.79 -5.71 15.09
C GLY A 56 6.09 -4.65 14.22
N HIS A 57 5.27 -5.07 13.25
CA HIS A 57 4.46 -4.16 12.44
C HIS A 57 3.46 -3.34 13.28
N VAL A 58 2.79 -3.96 14.26
CA VAL A 58 1.86 -3.25 15.16
C VAL A 58 2.60 -2.18 15.94
N HIS A 59 3.74 -2.52 16.53
CA HIS A 59 4.57 -1.57 17.28
C HIS A 59 5.14 -0.47 16.37
N TYR A 60 5.56 -0.81 15.16
CA TYR A 60 6.04 0.15 14.17
C TYR A 60 4.95 1.16 13.80
N CYS A 61 3.74 0.72 13.41
CA CYS A 61 2.64 1.64 13.10
C CYS A 61 2.22 2.50 14.30
N ALA A 62 2.33 1.99 15.53
CA ALA A 62 2.00 2.75 16.73
C ALA A 62 3.03 3.86 17.00
N ARG A 63 4.33 3.59 16.76
CA ARG A 63 5.41 4.58 16.89
C ARG A 63 5.43 5.57 15.73
N GLU A 64 5.10 5.10 14.54
CA GLU A 64 5.17 5.84 13.27
C GLU A 64 3.81 5.81 12.53
N PRO A 65 2.78 6.53 12.98
CA PRO A 65 1.43 6.45 12.39
C PRO A 65 1.40 6.77 10.89
N GLY A 66 2.25 7.69 10.44
CA GLY A 66 2.38 8.05 9.02
C GLY A 66 2.96 6.92 8.15
N ALA A 67 3.64 5.93 8.74
CA ALA A 67 4.14 4.76 8.01
C ALA A 67 3.02 3.84 7.53
N CYS A 68 1.88 3.84 8.23
CA CYS A 68 0.74 2.95 7.97
C CYS A 68 -0.49 3.72 7.48
N ALA A 69 -0.31 4.99 7.12
CA ALA A 69 -1.32 5.77 6.42
C ALA A 69 -1.46 5.31 4.97
N ARG A 70 -2.70 5.40 4.45
CA ARG A 70 -3.00 5.09 3.06
C ARG A 70 -2.70 6.29 2.17
N TYR A 71 -1.93 6.07 1.10
CA TYR A 71 -1.58 7.08 0.11
C TYR A 71 -1.81 6.54 -1.30
N GLY A 72 -2.60 7.23 -2.12
CA GLY A 72 -2.90 6.76 -3.48
C GLY A 72 -3.68 5.43 -3.51
N GLN A 73 -4.01 4.98 -4.73
CA GLN A 73 -4.83 3.79 -4.96
C GLN A 73 -4.32 2.99 -6.15
N GLY A 74 -4.66 1.70 -6.18
CA GLY A 74 -4.40 0.83 -7.32
C GLY A 74 -2.97 0.29 -7.42
N ALA A 75 -2.72 -0.43 -8.51
CA ALA A 75 -1.39 -0.93 -8.89
C ALA A 75 -0.65 0.11 -9.75
N VAL A 76 0.67 0.01 -9.82
CA VAL A 76 1.49 0.92 -10.64
C VAL A 76 1.59 0.45 -12.09
N ILE A 77 1.51 1.37 -13.04
CA ILE A 77 1.83 1.09 -14.45
C ILE A 77 3.35 0.90 -14.58
N LEU A 78 3.77 -0.29 -15.03
CA LEU A 78 5.17 -0.64 -15.18
C LEU A 78 5.72 -0.07 -16.50
N THR A 79 6.40 1.06 -16.36
CA THR A 79 7.16 1.76 -17.40
C THR A 79 8.66 1.50 -17.20
N GLN A 80 9.49 1.90 -18.16
CA GLN A 80 10.94 1.86 -17.98
C GLN A 80 11.39 2.69 -16.76
N THR A 81 10.79 3.86 -16.56
CA THR A 81 11.11 4.75 -15.43
C THR A 81 10.75 4.13 -14.09
N SER A 82 9.53 3.60 -13.95
CA SER A 82 9.11 2.97 -12.69
C SER A 82 9.89 1.69 -12.41
N TRP A 83 10.22 0.91 -13.44
CA TRP A 83 11.13 -0.24 -13.29
C TRP A 83 12.53 0.17 -12.83
N GLN A 84 13.12 1.21 -13.43
CA GLN A 84 14.43 1.72 -13.01
C GLN A 84 14.43 2.20 -11.56
N GLN A 85 13.34 2.83 -11.09
CA GLN A 85 13.20 3.21 -9.68
C GLN A 85 13.24 1.99 -8.77
N LEU A 86 12.50 0.92 -9.10
CA LEU A 86 12.51 -0.32 -8.32
C LEU A 86 13.93 -0.91 -8.25
N VAL A 87 14.61 -1.03 -9.39
CA VAL A 87 15.98 -1.57 -9.46
C VAL A 87 16.95 -0.73 -8.63
N THR A 88 16.93 0.58 -8.80
CA THR A 88 17.82 1.51 -8.06
C THR A 88 17.56 1.42 -6.55
N ILE A 89 16.31 1.48 -6.12
CA ILE A 89 15.97 1.43 -4.68
C ILE A 89 16.34 0.07 -4.09
N ASN A 90 16.04 -1.04 -4.78
CA ASN A 90 16.41 -2.36 -4.28
C ASN A 90 17.92 -2.47 -4.06
N SER A 91 18.71 -2.05 -5.06
CA SER A 91 20.17 -2.08 -5.00
C SER A 91 20.73 -1.15 -3.93
N VAL A 92 20.31 0.12 -3.90
CA VAL A 92 20.81 1.10 -2.92
C VAL A 92 20.53 0.63 -1.50
N ILE A 93 19.29 0.20 -1.21
CA ILE A 93 18.95 -0.24 0.15
C ILE A 93 19.71 -1.51 0.54
N ASN A 94 19.82 -2.49 -0.36
CA ASN A 94 20.58 -3.72 -0.10
C ASN A 94 22.06 -3.47 0.21
N ASN A 95 22.64 -2.38 -0.31
CA ASN A 95 24.04 -2.02 -0.06
C ASN A 95 24.21 -1.01 1.09
N SER A 96 23.14 -0.36 1.56
CA SER A 96 23.21 0.68 2.60
C SER A 96 23.01 0.17 4.02
N ILE A 97 22.38 -0.99 4.17
CA ILE A 97 22.08 -1.60 5.47
C ILE A 97 23.02 -2.79 5.63
N ALA A 98 23.70 -2.90 6.77
CA ALA A 98 24.49 -4.08 7.10
C ALA A 98 23.56 -5.20 7.63
N PRO A 99 23.65 -6.44 7.13
CA PRO A 99 22.83 -7.54 7.64
C PRO A 99 23.13 -7.82 9.11
N LYS A 100 22.11 -7.77 9.95
CA LYS A 100 22.21 -8.06 11.38
C LYS A 100 20.85 -8.49 11.92
N ALA A 101 20.77 -9.70 12.45
CA ALA A 101 19.56 -10.16 13.14
C ALA A 101 19.25 -9.27 14.35
N ASP A 102 17.97 -9.06 14.58
CA ASP A 102 17.53 -8.36 15.77
C ASP A 102 17.91 -9.09 17.07
N GLY A 103 17.84 -8.35 18.18
CA GLY A 103 18.08 -8.88 19.51
C GLY A 103 16.96 -9.82 19.98
N ARG A 104 16.70 -9.85 21.29
CA ARG A 104 15.60 -10.67 21.84
C ARG A 104 14.20 -10.23 21.39
N VAL A 105 14.06 -9.03 20.82
CA VAL A 105 12.80 -8.43 20.42
C VAL A 105 12.96 -7.90 19.00
N ASP A 106 12.06 -8.34 18.13
CA ASP A 106 11.88 -7.94 16.73
C ASP A 106 11.44 -6.47 16.67
N GLN A 107 12.31 -5.58 16.19
CA GLN A 107 12.11 -4.13 16.18
C GLN A 107 12.15 -3.53 14.77
N TRP A 108 10.99 -3.60 14.13
CA TRP A 108 10.72 -3.04 12.81
C TRP A 108 10.99 -1.53 12.75
N SER A 109 11.93 -1.13 11.91
CA SER A 109 12.43 0.25 11.78
C SER A 109 12.77 0.59 10.31
N VAL A 110 12.96 1.88 10.00
CA VAL A 110 13.39 2.34 8.66
C VAL A 110 14.70 3.10 8.76
N TYR A 111 15.49 3.10 7.68
CA TYR A 111 16.75 3.86 7.58
C TYR A 111 17.79 3.49 8.66
N VAL A 112 17.84 2.21 9.03
CA VAL A 112 18.85 1.68 9.96
C VAL A 112 20.17 1.45 9.24
N SER A 113 21.29 1.58 9.97
CA SER A 113 22.62 1.22 9.42
C SER A 113 22.88 -0.29 9.45
N ALA A 114 22.19 -1.02 10.31
CA ALA A 114 22.22 -2.47 10.39
C ALA A 114 20.85 -2.99 10.85
N GLY A 115 20.37 -4.07 10.24
CA GLY A 115 19.05 -4.65 10.50
C GLY A 115 18.85 -5.95 9.73
N ASP A 116 17.67 -6.54 9.88
CA ASP A 116 17.26 -7.79 9.23
C ASP A 116 16.08 -7.55 8.26
N CYS A 117 15.39 -8.62 7.86
CA CYS A 117 14.62 -8.65 6.62
C CYS A 117 13.53 -7.58 6.52
N GLU A 118 12.82 -7.29 7.61
CA GLU A 118 11.78 -6.26 7.62
C GLU A 118 12.34 -4.86 7.47
N ASP A 119 13.52 -4.57 8.00
CA ASP A 119 14.06 -3.20 7.98
C ASP A 119 14.40 -2.80 6.55
N TYR A 120 14.90 -3.75 5.75
CA TYR A 120 15.09 -3.57 4.31
C TYR A 120 13.74 -3.38 3.61
N ALA A 121 12.75 -4.23 3.91
CA ALA A 121 11.45 -4.16 3.27
C ALA A 121 10.74 -2.82 3.57
N LEU A 122 10.76 -2.37 4.81
CA LEU A 122 10.18 -1.11 5.27
C LEU A 122 10.93 0.09 4.70
N THR A 123 12.26 0.04 4.65
CA THR A 123 13.06 1.14 4.08
C THR A 123 12.78 1.28 2.59
N LYS A 124 12.73 0.18 1.83
CA LYS A 124 12.32 0.20 0.41
C LYS A 124 10.90 0.72 0.23
N GLN A 125 9.97 0.31 1.09
CA GLN A 125 8.58 0.78 1.05
C GLN A 125 8.51 2.30 1.27
N ARG A 126 9.23 2.80 2.28
CA ARG A 126 9.28 4.23 2.60
C ARG A 126 9.88 5.06 1.46
N GLU A 127 10.97 4.58 0.87
CA GLU A 127 11.60 5.23 -0.29
C GLU A 127 10.63 5.35 -1.48
N LEU A 128 9.89 4.28 -1.79
CA LEU A 128 8.92 4.30 -2.88
C LEU A 128 7.72 5.21 -2.56
N LEU A 129 7.18 5.17 -1.33
CA LEU A 129 6.12 6.08 -0.88
C LEU A 129 6.56 7.55 -1.00
N SER A 130 7.80 7.87 -0.62
CA SER A 130 8.35 9.23 -0.72
C SER A 130 8.43 9.75 -2.16
N ARG A 131 8.46 8.82 -3.14
CA ARG A 131 8.50 9.09 -4.58
C ARG A 131 7.10 9.10 -5.21
N GLY A 132 6.05 9.07 -4.39
CA GLY A 132 4.66 9.16 -4.84
C GLY A 132 4.05 7.83 -5.30
N TRP A 133 4.68 6.70 -5.02
CA TRP A 133 4.06 5.39 -5.29
C TRP A 133 2.83 5.20 -4.38
N PRO A 134 1.74 4.61 -4.89
CA PRO A 134 0.56 4.34 -4.07
C PRO A 134 0.87 3.24 -3.05
N SER A 135 0.46 3.43 -1.79
CA SER A 135 0.54 2.43 -0.72
C SER A 135 -0.18 1.14 -1.10
N ASP A 136 -1.25 1.23 -1.89
CA ASP A 136 -2.00 0.09 -2.41
C ASP A 136 -1.15 -0.82 -3.31
N ALA A 137 -0.01 -0.32 -3.82
CA ALA A 137 0.93 -1.08 -4.61
C ALA A 137 2.14 -1.58 -3.81
N LEU A 138 2.34 -1.16 -2.55
CA LEU A 138 3.55 -1.45 -1.79
C LEU A 138 3.21 -2.26 -0.55
N LEU A 139 3.29 -3.59 -0.64
CA LEU A 139 2.80 -4.50 0.38
C LEU A 139 3.95 -5.27 1.03
N VAL A 140 4.22 -4.99 2.30
CA VAL A 140 5.10 -5.85 3.10
C VAL A 140 4.46 -7.23 3.19
N THR A 141 5.27 -8.25 2.87
CA THR A 141 4.84 -9.63 2.73
C THR A 141 5.81 -10.52 3.45
N THR A 142 5.29 -11.52 4.17
CA THR A 142 6.09 -12.46 4.94
C THR A 142 5.99 -13.86 4.36
N ALA A 143 7.05 -14.63 4.54
CA ALA A 143 7.20 -15.98 4.03
C ALA A 143 8.10 -16.80 4.95
N TYR A 144 8.27 -18.08 4.60
CA TYR A 144 9.33 -18.91 5.14
C TYR A 144 10.31 -19.30 4.03
N LEU A 145 11.60 -19.17 4.31
CA LEU A 145 12.69 -19.66 3.47
C LEU A 145 12.69 -21.21 3.43
N PRO A 146 13.46 -21.83 2.52
CA PRO A 146 13.52 -23.30 2.42
C PRO A 146 13.92 -24.03 3.70
N ASP A 147 14.77 -23.41 4.53
CA ASP A 147 15.20 -23.90 5.84
C ASP A 147 14.16 -23.70 6.96
N GLY A 148 13.06 -23.00 6.67
CA GLY A 148 12.01 -22.68 7.63
C GLY A 148 12.19 -21.35 8.36
N THR A 149 13.26 -20.60 8.08
CA THR A 149 13.49 -19.26 8.64
C THR A 149 12.39 -18.30 8.19
N TYR A 150 11.86 -17.50 9.13
CA TYR A 150 10.87 -16.48 8.83
C TYR A 150 11.53 -15.31 8.08
N HIS A 151 10.85 -14.80 7.06
CA HIS A 151 11.40 -13.76 6.18
C HIS A 151 10.35 -12.72 5.82
N ALA A 152 10.76 -11.47 5.68
CA ALA A 152 9.95 -10.35 5.23
C ALA A 152 10.56 -9.70 3.98
N VAL A 153 9.69 -9.37 3.03
CA VAL A 153 10.06 -8.73 1.75
C VAL A 153 9.05 -7.65 1.40
N LEU A 154 9.42 -6.78 0.45
CA LEU A 154 8.47 -5.87 -0.17
C LEU A 154 7.94 -6.47 -1.47
N VAL A 155 6.61 -6.59 -1.58
CA VAL A 155 5.93 -6.95 -2.83
C VAL A 155 5.32 -5.71 -3.46
N VAL A 156 5.64 -5.48 -4.73
CA VAL A 156 5.16 -4.33 -5.50
C VAL A 156 4.12 -4.78 -6.52
N ARG A 157 2.90 -4.24 -6.43
CA ARG A 157 1.80 -4.51 -7.37
C ARG A 157 1.90 -3.60 -8.58
N THR A 158 1.90 -4.22 -9.75
CA THR A 158 1.92 -3.51 -11.04
C THR A 158 0.85 -4.03 -11.99
N ASP A 159 0.59 -3.30 -13.07
CA ASP A 159 -0.24 -3.74 -14.20
C ASP A 159 0.31 -5.00 -14.92
N ARG A 160 1.56 -5.39 -14.66
CA ARG A 160 2.20 -6.60 -15.20
C ARG A 160 2.36 -7.73 -14.19
N GLY A 161 1.76 -7.58 -13.01
CA GLY A 161 1.83 -8.55 -11.90
C GLY A 161 2.59 -8.03 -10.68
N GLU A 162 2.87 -8.94 -9.76
CA GLU A 162 3.52 -8.61 -8.49
C GLU A 162 5.01 -9.01 -8.50
N PHE A 163 5.87 -8.06 -8.12
CA PHE A 163 7.32 -8.22 -8.10
C PHE A 163 7.86 -8.15 -6.67
N VAL A 164 8.90 -8.93 -6.39
CA VAL A 164 9.51 -9.04 -5.06
C VAL A 164 10.82 -8.25 -5.03
N LEU A 165 10.92 -7.35 -4.07
CA LEU A 165 12.15 -6.66 -3.71
C LEU A 165 12.66 -7.27 -2.39
N ASP A 166 13.77 -7.99 -2.47
CA ASP A 166 14.34 -8.81 -1.39
C ASP A 166 15.76 -8.33 -1.03
N ASN A 167 16.18 -8.52 0.22
CA ASN A 167 17.55 -8.29 0.65
C ASN A 167 18.46 -9.52 0.41
N LEU A 168 17.89 -10.72 0.34
CA LEU A 168 18.63 -11.96 0.07
C LEU A 168 18.81 -12.25 -1.42
N GLU A 169 17.93 -11.70 -2.27
CA GLU A 169 17.96 -11.84 -3.71
C GLU A 169 18.11 -10.45 -4.36
N PRO A 170 19.25 -10.14 -5.00
CA PRO A 170 19.47 -8.82 -5.60
C PRO A 170 18.59 -8.57 -6.84
N LEU A 171 18.16 -9.63 -7.55
CA LEU A 171 17.28 -9.50 -8.71
C LEU A 171 15.82 -9.29 -8.28
N ILE A 172 15.14 -8.38 -8.98
CA ILE A 172 13.70 -8.21 -8.81
C ILE A 172 12.98 -9.29 -9.60
N LEU A 173 12.32 -10.20 -8.90
CA LEU A 173 11.67 -11.36 -9.49
C LEU A 173 10.14 -11.26 -9.42
N PRO A 174 9.41 -11.77 -10.42
CA PRO A 174 7.98 -12.06 -10.26
C PRO A 174 7.77 -13.02 -9.08
N TRP A 175 6.75 -12.80 -8.28
CA TRP A 175 6.54 -13.56 -7.04
C TRP A 175 6.42 -15.08 -7.24
N GLN A 176 5.94 -15.53 -8.41
CA GLN A 176 5.82 -16.95 -8.76
C GLN A 176 7.18 -17.64 -8.98
N LYS A 177 8.23 -16.87 -9.28
CA LYS A 177 9.59 -17.42 -9.48
C LYS A 177 10.33 -17.60 -8.17
N VAL A 178 9.98 -16.83 -7.15
CA VAL A 178 10.58 -16.91 -5.81
C VAL A 178 10.12 -18.20 -5.12
N LYS A 179 11.07 -18.99 -4.62
CA LYS A 179 10.83 -20.34 -4.07
C LYS A 179 10.65 -20.33 -2.55
N TYR A 180 9.87 -19.38 -2.06
CA TYR A 180 9.51 -19.28 -0.65
C TYR A 180 8.14 -19.88 -0.38
N ARG A 181 7.88 -20.19 0.89
CA ARG A 181 6.55 -20.56 1.37
C ARG A 181 5.84 -19.32 1.89
N TRP A 182 5.10 -18.66 1.00
CA TRP A 182 4.37 -17.43 1.31
C TRP A 182 3.41 -17.60 2.49
N ASN A 183 3.38 -16.63 3.40
CA ASN A 183 2.61 -16.69 4.64
C ASN A 183 1.44 -15.69 4.63
N LYS A 184 1.75 -14.40 4.73
CA LYS A 184 0.75 -13.33 4.80
C LYS A 184 1.31 -12.02 4.27
N ARG A 185 0.44 -11.07 3.94
CA ARG A 185 0.84 -9.73 3.47
C ARG A 185 -0.08 -8.65 4.00
N GLN A 186 0.38 -7.40 3.94
CA GLN A 186 -0.47 -6.23 4.08
C GLN A 186 -1.63 -6.28 3.06
N ALA A 187 -2.80 -5.83 3.48
CA ALA A 187 -3.99 -5.75 2.63
C ALA A 187 -3.91 -4.52 1.72
N VAL A 188 -4.38 -4.68 0.49
CA VAL A 188 -4.62 -3.55 -0.41
C VAL A 188 -5.64 -2.61 0.24
N GLY A 189 -5.35 -1.31 0.23
CA GLY A 189 -6.26 -0.29 0.73
C GLY A 189 -6.19 -0.03 2.23
N ASN A 190 -5.49 -0.84 3.01
CA ASN A 190 -5.29 -0.59 4.45
C ASN A 190 -4.02 -1.27 4.99
N PRO A 191 -2.92 -0.52 5.19
CA PRO A 191 -1.65 -1.05 5.70
C PRO A 191 -1.74 -1.69 7.10
N HIS A 192 -2.76 -1.37 7.90
CA HIS A 192 -2.97 -2.00 9.21
C HIS A 192 -3.56 -3.40 9.14
N ILE A 193 -4.21 -3.76 8.04
CA ILE A 193 -4.86 -5.05 7.87
C ILE A 193 -3.91 -6.00 7.16
N TRP A 194 -3.86 -7.24 7.64
CA TRP A 194 -3.07 -8.31 7.04
C TRP A 194 -3.97 -9.46 6.61
N GLN A 195 -3.58 -10.14 5.54
CA GLN A 195 -4.33 -11.27 4.98
C GLN A 195 -3.39 -12.44 4.71
N THR A 196 -3.91 -13.65 4.96
CA THR A 196 -3.20 -14.89 4.67
C THR A 196 -3.16 -15.11 3.16
N ILE A 197 -2.01 -15.54 2.64
CA ILE A 197 -1.82 -15.89 1.23
C ILE A 197 -2.34 -17.30 0.99
N VAL A 198 -2.99 -17.56 -0.15
CA VAL A 198 -3.48 -18.90 -0.52
C VAL A 198 -2.30 -19.88 -0.53
N GLY A 199 -2.49 -21.03 0.13
CA GLY A 199 -1.45 -22.05 0.26
C GLY A 199 -0.44 -21.77 1.38
N ALA A 200 -0.67 -20.74 2.20
CA ALA A 200 0.15 -20.50 3.37
C ALA A 200 0.21 -21.73 4.29
N PRO A 201 1.40 -22.04 4.86
CA PRO A 201 1.53 -23.09 5.85
C PRO A 201 0.53 -22.87 6.99
N LYS A 202 -0.20 -23.92 7.38
CA LYS A 202 -0.97 -23.86 8.64
C LYS A 202 0.02 -23.55 9.76
N ALA A 203 -0.30 -22.58 10.61
CA ALA A 203 0.41 -22.39 11.86
C ALA A 203 0.41 -23.75 12.56
N ARG A 204 1.59 -24.34 12.81
CA ARG A 204 1.65 -25.55 13.63
C ARG A 204 1.04 -25.18 14.98
N ASP A 205 0.05 -25.94 15.43
CA ASP A 205 -0.67 -25.71 16.67
C ASP A 205 0.30 -25.27 17.78
N GLY A 206 0.13 -24.02 18.24
CA GLY A 206 0.70 -23.54 19.50
C GLY A 206 2.16 -23.06 19.52
N GLN A 207 2.93 -23.04 18.43
CA GLN A 207 4.25 -22.39 18.46
C GLN A 207 4.20 -20.97 17.89
N SER A 208 4.09 -20.00 18.80
CA SER A 208 4.43 -18.61 18.52
C SER A 208 5.83 -18.52 17.91
N VAL A 209 5.98 -17.68 16.89
CA VAL A 209 7.24 -17.35 16.17
C VAL A 209 8.39 -16.86 17.09
N ALA A 210 8.13 -16.65 18.38
CA ALA A 210 9.13 -16.27 19.39
C ALA A 210 9.85 -17.46 20.07
N ARG A 211 9.55 -18.72 19.73
CA ARG A 211 10.22 -19.89 20.32
C ARG A 211 10.37 -21.05 19.34
N LEU A 212 11.33 -20.93 18.43
CA LEU A 212 12.14 -22.07 17.99
C LEU A 212 13.55 -21.84 18.57
N ARG A 213 13.99 -22.79 19.40
CA ARG A 213 14.83 -22.62 20.61
C ARG A 213 16.35 -22.44 20.36
N PRO A 214 17.09 -21.99 21.40
CA PRO A 214 18.55 -21.85 21.42
C PRO A 214 19.27 -23.19 21.52
N ALA A 215 20.44 -23.29 20.90
CA ALA A 215 21.66 -23.98 21.36
C ALA A 215 22.71 -23.91 20.23
N LEU A 216 23.49 -22.83 20.22
CA LEU A 216 24.89 -22.93 19.81
C LEU A 216 25.69 -22.92 21.11
N GLU A 217 25.96 -24.12 21.61
CA GLU A 217 27.09 -24.38 22.49
C GLU A 217 28.10 -25.20 21.65
N PRO A 218 29.40 -25.02 21.92
CA PRO A 218 30.47 -25.04 20.92
C PRO A 218 30.77 -26.39 20.24
#